data_AF-A0AA86QA63-F1
#
_entry.id   AF-A0AA86QA63-F1
#
_cell.length_a   1.000
_cell.length_b   1.000
_cell.length_c   1.000
_cell.angle_alpha   90.00
_cell.angle_beta   90.00
_cell.angle_gamma   90.00
#
_symmetry.space_group_name_H-M   'P 1'
#
loop_
_entity.id
_entity.type
_entity.pdbx_description
1 polymer ?
#
loop_
_entity_poly.entity_id
_entity_poly.type
_entity_poly.pdbx_seq_one_letter_code
_entity_poly.pdbx_strand_id
1 'polypeptide(L)'
;MSGKISSEKALKVIATQISKRCGVSASKLLDDYKVLDEHLTSLIKFNWNLVAEQMNVPKARVYRWYFDTHQRNLYGNVNQEDMATIRKEVKKAVAKGQDLGLPFQKDLKSKLSQEYHRNSFTVAFNNCKRLIIMDFRKSSVHSASNDTNSISDHSSELVKEEKIANLSFIVHQPFENPNDFFFDFFNVVFE
;
A
#
# COMPACT_ATOMS: atom_id res chain seq x y z
N MET A 1 -16.94 -7.38 -21.82
CA MET A 1 -16.32 -8.71 -21.61
C MET A 1 -15.12 -8.57 -20.67
N SER A 2 -15.21 -9.05 -19.43
CA SER A 2 -14.10 -9.00 -18.45
C SER A 2 -13.20 -10.23 -18.59
N GLY A 3 -12.43 -10.32 -19.67
CA GLY A 3 -11.45 -11.41 -19.84
C GLY A 3 -10.29 -11.25 -18.86
N LYS A 4 -9.89 -12.32 -18.16
CA LYS A 4 -8.72 -12.35 -17.27
C LYS A 4 -7.47 -11.98 -18.09
N ILE A 5 -6.56 -11.17 -17.53
CA ILE A 5 -5.28 -10.87 -18.20
C ILE A 5 -4.45 -12.17 -18.24
N SER A 6 -4.04 -12.58 -19.44
CA SER A 6 -3.05 -13.65 -19.60
C SER A 6 -1.68 -13.12 -19.22
N SER A 7 -1.14 -13.62 -18.10
CA SER A 7 0.15 -13.18 -17.56
C SER A 7 1.29 -13.41 -18.54
N GLU A 8 1.33 -14.59 -19.16
CA GLU A 8 2.35 -14.93 -20.15
C GLU A 8 2.31 -13.96 -21.34
N LYS A 9 1.12 -13.70 -21.89
CA LYS A 9 0.97 -12.78 -23.02
C LYS A 9 1.37 -11.35 -22.62
N ALA A 10 0.94 -10.88 -21.46
CA ALA A 10 1.26 -9.53 -20.98
C ALA A 10 2.77 -9.35 -20.76
N LEU A 11 3.45 -10.32 -20.15
CA LEU A 11 4.90 -10.28 -19.94
C LEU A 11 5.66 -10.32 -21.26
N LYS A 12 5.25 -11.17 -22.22
CA LYS A 12 5.85 -11.20 -23.57
C LYS A 12 5.77 -9.85 -24.27
N VAL A 13 4.62 -9.19 -24.20
CA VAL A 13 4.43 -7.86 -24.79
C VAL A 13 5.30 -6.82 -24.07
N ILE A 14 5.31 -6.81 -22.74
CA ILE A 14 6.13 -5.88 -21.95
C ILE A 14 7.62 -6.07 -22.25
N ALA A 15 8.12 -7.31 -22.21
CA ALA A 15 9.50 -7.64 -22.54
C ALA A 15 9.88 -7.18 -23.96
N THR A 16 8.98 -7.35 -24.93
CA THR A 16 9.21 -6.87 -26.31
C THR A 16 9.33 -5.35 -26.36
N GLN A 17 8.50 -4.63 -25.62
CA GLN A 17 8.55 -3.15 -25.59
C GLN A 17 9.80 -2.64 -24.87
N ILE A 18 10.20 -3.28 -23.77
CA ILE A 18 11.46 -2.97 -23.05
C ILE A 18 12.65 -3.26 -23.97
N SER A 19 12.66 -4.42 -24.63
CA SER A 19 13.72 -4.84 -25.56
C SER A 19 13.98 -3.81 -26.65
N LYS A 20 12.92 -3.27 -27.26
CA LYS A 20 13.01 -2.22 -28.28
C LYS A 20 13.61 -0.90 -27.78
N ARG A 21 13.50 -0.59 -26.49
CA ARG A 21 14.01 0.65 -25.90
C ARG A 21 15.40 0.51 -25.30
N CYS A 22 15.67 -0.62 -24.66
CA CYS A 22 16.89 -0.83 -23.88
C CYS A 22 17.95 -1.65 -24.64
N GLY A 23 17.61 -2.23 -25.80
CA GLY A 23 18.52 -3.09 -26.58
C GLY A 23 18.78 -4.47 -25.98
N VAL A 24 18.08 -4.83 -24.89
CA VAL A 24 18.18 -6.15 -24.24
C VAL A 24 17.27 -7.14 -24.97
N SER A 25 17.69 -8.38 -25.18
CA SER A 25 16.85 -9.41 -25.83
C SER A 25 15.61 -9.73 -25.00
N ALA A 26 14.44 -9.80 -25.64
CA ALA A 26 13.18 -10.14 -24.97
C ALA A 26 13.20 -11.53 -24.31
N SER A 27 13.93 -12.51 -24.86
CA SER A 27 14.10 -13.83 -24.25
C SER A 27 14.73 -13.74 -22.85
N LYS A 28 15.88 -13.04 -22.74
CA LYS A 28 16.58 -12.82 -21.48
C LYS A 28 15.69 -12.17 -20.40
N LEU A 29 14.82 -11.24 -20.79
CA LEU A 29 13.87 -10.60 -19.87
C LEU A 29 12.76 -11.56 -19.42
N LEU A 30 12.42 -12.55 -20.23
CA LEU A 30 11.42 -13.57 -19.89
C LEU A 30 12.00 -14.73 -19.07
N ASP A 31 13.32 -14.92 -19.11
CA ASP A 31 14.04 -15.90 -18.29
C ASP A 31 14.21 -15.42 -16.84
N ASP A 32 14.33 -14.10 -16.62
CA ASP A 32 14.37 -13.49 -15.28
C ASP A 32 13.47 -12.26 -15.18
N TYR A 33 12.32 -12.42 -14.50
CA TYR A 33 11.35 -11.35 -14.31
C TYR A 33 11.82 -10.25 -13.36
N LYS A 34 12.84 -10.47 -12.52
CA LYS A 34 13.42 -9.40 -11.71
C LYS A 34 14.18 -8.42 -12.60
N VAL A 35 14.99 -8.96 -13.52
CA VAL A 35 15.70 -8.16 -14.52
C VAL A 35 14.72 -7.40 -15.42
N LEU A 36 13.58 -8.01 -15.77
CA LEU A 36 12.50 -7.32 -16.48
C LEU A 36 11.96 -6.12 -15.68
N ASP A 37 11.67 -6.31 -14.39
CA ASP A 37 11.13 -5.26 -13.53
C ASP A 37 12.14 -4.12 -13.29
N GLU A 38 13.42 -4.44 -13.13
CA GLU A 38 14.51 -3.48 -13.02
C GLU A 38 14.60 -2.60 -14.27
N HIS A 39 14.60 -3.23 -15.45
CA HIS A 39 14.61 -2.47 -16.71
C HIS A 39 13.35 -1.65 -16.90
N LEU A 40 12.18 -2.19 -16.55
CA LEU A 40 10.93 -1.45 -16.63
C LEU A 40 10.97 -0.21 -15.72
N THR A 41 11.47 -0.35 -14.49
CA THR A 41 11.54 0.71 -13.49
C THR A 41 12.59 1.75 -13.83
N SER A 42 13.68 1.36 -14.51
CA SER A 42 14.70 2.30 -15.01
C SER A 42 14.20 3.22 -16.13
N LEU A 43 13.08 2.87 -16.79
CA LEU A 43 12.50 3.68 -17.84
C LEU A 43 11.68 4.82 -17.23
N ILE A 44 12.14 6.07 -17.43
CA ILE A 44 11.44 7.30 -16.99
C ILE A 44 9.99 7.30 -17.47
N LYS A 45 9.73 6.83 -18.70
CA LYS A 45 8.38 6.70 -19.27
C LYS A 45 8.24 5.40 -20.05
N PHE A 46 7.45 4.47 -19.51
CA PHE A 46 7.02 3.28 -20.21
C PHE A 46 5.64 3.47 -20.84
N ASN A 47 5.49 3.10 -22.12
CA ASN A 47 4.24 3.31 -22.86
C ASN A 47 3.25 2.15 -22.64
N TRP A 48 2.48 2.25 -21.58
CA TRP A 48 1.43 1.28 -21.25
C TRP A 48 0.29 1.21 -22.28
N ASN A 49 0.08 2.24 -23.12
CA ASN A 49 -0.96 2.19 -24.16
C ASN A 49 -0.62 1.14 -25.22
N LEU A 50 0.63 1.05 -25.65
CA LEU A 50 1.06 0.05 -26.63
C LEU A 50 0.86 -1.38 -26.13
N VAL A 51 1.12 -1.61 -24.83
CA VAL A 51 0.88 -2.92 -24.21
C VAL A 51 -0.62 -3.22 -24.18
N ALA A 52 -1.43 -2.22 -23.81
CA ALA A 52 -2.88 -2.32 -23.72
C ALA A 52 -3.53 -2.66 -25.08
N GLU A 53 -3.10 -1.98 -26.14
CA GLU A 53 -3.55 -2.20 -27.52
C GLU A 53 -3.26 -3.63 -27.99
N GLN A 54 -2.02 -4.12 -27.80
CA GLN A 54 -1.64 -5.49 -28.19
C GLN A 54 -2.35 -6.57 -27.35
N MET A 55 -2.73 -6.21 -26.13
CA MET A 55 -3.50 -7.07 -25.23
C MET A 55 -5.01 -6.99 -25.48
N ASN A 56 -5.50 -6.01 -26.24
CA ASN A 56 -6.91 -5.67 -26.40
C ASN A 56 -7.63 -5.52 -25.04
N VAL A 57 -7.00 -4.81 -24.10
CA VAL A 57 -7.56 -4.50 -22.78
C VAL A 57 -7.27 -3.05 -22.40
N PRO A 58 -8.04 -2.42 -21.50
CA PRO A 58 -7.75 -1.05 -21.07
C PRO A 58 -6.38 -0.90 -20.42
N LYS A 59 -5.67 0.20 -20.71
CA LYS A 59 -4.37 0.57 -20.11
C LYS A 59 -4.36 0.40 -18.60
N ALA A 60 -5.34 0.99 -17.92
CA ALA A 60 -5.45 0.95 -16.47
C ALA A 60 -5.46 -0.48 -15.92
N ARG A 61 -6.03 -1.41 -16.68
CA ARG A 61 -6.11 -2.82 -16.28
C ARG A 61 -4.76 -3.52 -16.36
N VAL A 62 -4.00 -3.32 -17.44
CA VAL A 62 -2.63 -3.88 -17.57
C VAL A 62 -1.72 -3.31 -16.49
N TYR A 63 -1.76 -1.99 -16.33
CA TYR A 63 -0.97 -1.26 -15.35
C TYR A 63 -1.21 -1.82 -13.94
N ARG A 64 -2.48 -1.85 -13.50
CA ARG A 64 -2.85 -2.40 -12.19
C ARG A 64 -2.45 -3.85 -12.05
N TRP A 65 -2.72 -4.69 -13.05
CA TRP A 65 -2.29 -6.08 -13.01
C TRP A 65 -0.77 -6.22 -12.82
N TYR A 66 0.03 -5.39 -13.49
CA TYR A 66 1.48 -5.45 -13.35
C TYR A 66 1.93 -5.10 -11.93
N PHE A 67 1.59 -3.90 -11.44
CA PHE A 67 2.06 -3.41 -10.13
C PHE A 67 1.40 -4.12 -8.95
N ASP A 68 0.10 -4.47 -9.05
CA ASP A 68 -0.68 -5.03 -7.95
C ASP A 68 -0.70 -6.56 -7.93
N THR A 69 -0.37 -7.23 -9.03
CA THR A 69 -0.40 -8.71 -9.10
C THR A 69 0.96 -9.26 -9.43
N HIS A 70 1.51 -8.91 -10.59
CA HIS A 70 2.78 -9.48 -11.04
C HIS A 70 3.93 -9.12 -10.10
N GLN A 71 4.10 -7.84 -9.79
CA GLN A 71 5.21 -7.36 -8.95
C GLN A 71 5.14 -7.89 -7.51
N ARG A 72 3.93 -8.11 -6.97
CA ARG A 72 3.74 -8.74 -5.66
C ARG A 72 4.19 -10.20 -5.64
N ASN A 73 3.88 -10.94 -6.70
CA ASN A 73 4.35 -12.33 -6.83
C ASN A 73 5.87 -12.39 -7.01
N LEU A 74 6.47 -11.36 -7.61
CA LEU A 74 7.90 -11.29 -7.88
C LEU A 74 8.75 -11.09 -6.62
N TYR A 75 8.37 -10.16 -5.75
CA TYR A 75 9.13 -9.81 -4.54
C TYR A 75 8.64 -10.50 -3.27
N GLY A 76 7.49 -11.17 -3.32
CA GLY A 76 6.93 -11.92 -2.20
C GLY A 76 6.38 -11.01 -1.09
N ASN A 77 6.17 -11.63 0.08
CA ASN A 77 5.52 -11.00 1.22
C ASN A 77 6.53 -10.62 2.31
N VAL A 78 6.12 -9.69 3.18
CA VAL A 78 6.84 -9.38 4.41
C VAL A 78 6.86 -10.62 5.32
N ASN A 79 8.02 -10.90 5.94
CA ASN A 79 8.15 -12.05 6.83
C ASN A 79 7.29 -11.89 8.11
N GLN A 80 7.08 -12.99 8.85
CA GLN A 80 6.17 -12.96 10.00
C GLN A 80 6.68 -12.09 11.16
N GLU A 81 7.99 -12.03 11.36
CA GLU A 81 8.62 -11.25 12.43
C GLU A 81 8.42 -9.74 12.19
N ASP A 82 8.75 -9.27 10.98
CA ASP A 82 8.54 -7.88 10.57
C ASP A 82 7.05 -7.54 10.50
N MET A 83 6.18 -8.49 10.14
CA MET A 83 4.74 -8.30 10.24
C MET A 83 4.27 -8.06 11.69
N ALA A 84 4.89 -8.73 12.67
CA ALA A 84 4.59 -8.48 14.08
C ALA A 84 5.08 -7.09 14.51
N THR A 85 6.26 -6.66 14.04
CA THR A 85 6.79 -5.31 14.26
C THR A 85 5.88 -4.23 13.68
N ILE A 86 5.48 -4.36 12.40
CA ILE A 86 4.53 -3.46 11.74
C ILE A 86 3.25 -3.34 12.56
N ARG A 87 2.66 -4.48 12.96
CA ARG A 87 1.42 -4.50 13.74
C ARG A 87 1.59 -3.78 15.08
N LYS A 88 2.70 -4.03 15.79
CA LYS A 88 2.99 -3.44 17.10
C LYS A 88 3.14 -1.92 17.01
N GLU A 89 3.95 -1.44 16.06
CA GLU A 89 4.20 0.00 15.91
C GLU A 89 2.95 0.75 15.43
N VAL A 90 2.19 0.18 14.47
CA VAL A 90 0.92 0.79 14.04
C VAL A 90 -0.08 0.83 15.20
N LYS A 91 -0.21 -0.23 16.00
CA LYS A 91 -1.11 -0.24 17.17
C LYS A 91 -0.72 0.82 18.20
N LYS A 92 0.57 0.98 18.45
CA LYS A 92 1.11 2.01 19.35
C LYS A 92 0.84 3.42 18.82
N ALA A 93 1.05 3.67 17.53
CA ALA A 93 0.78 4.95 16.90
C ALA A 93 -0.70 5.31 16.95
N VAL A 94 -1.60 4.37 16.61
CA VAL A 94 -3.06 4.57 16.70
C VAL A 94 -3.49 4.89 18.13
N ALA A 95 -2.99 4.16 19.13
CA ALA A 95 -3.33 4.40 20.53
C ALA A 95 -2.85 5.80 21.04
N LYS A 96 -1.81 6.35 20.41
CA LYS A 96 -1.27 7.68 20.70
C LYS A 96 -1.90 8.81 19.86
N GLY A 97 -2.78 8.49 18.91
CA GLY A 97 -3.29 9.47 17.95
C GLY A 97 -2.21 10.02 17.01
N GLN A 98 -1.14 9.26 16.76
CA GLN A 98 -0.06 9.67 15.88
C GLN A 98 -0.47 9.52 14.40
N ASP A 99 -0.04 10.46 13.56
CA ASP A 99 -0.23 10.36 12.11
C ASP A 99 0.54 9.17 11.50
N LEU A 100 -0.13 8.45 10.61
CA LEU A 100 0.35 7.26 9.92
C LEU A 100 0.80 7.56 8.48
N GLY A 101 1.17 8.82 8.22
CA GLY A 101 1.64 9.31 6.93
C GLY A 101 3.04 8.81 6.53
N LEU A 102 3.60 9.44 5.50
CA LEU A 102 4.87 9.06 4.90
C LEU A 102 6.07 9.06 5.87
N PRO A 103 6.23 10.05 6.78
CA PRO A 103 7.35 10.04 7.72
C PRO A 103 7.31 8.81 8.63
N PHE A 104 6.11 8.44 9.12
CA PHE A 104 5.93 7.24 9.94
C PHE A 104 6.26 5.97 9.16
N GLN A 105 5.80 5.87 7.91
CA GLN A 105 6.08 4.71 7.07
C GLN A 105 7.58 4.54 6.77
N LYS A 106 8.31 5.64 6.55
CA LYS A 106 9.77 5.61 6.35
C LYS A 106 10.50 5.15 7.62
N ASP A 107 10.16 5.71 8.78
CA ASP A 107 10.72 5.30 10.08
C ASP A 107 10.37 3.85 10.43
N LEU A 108 9.14 3.42 10.13
CA LEU A 108 8.76 2.03 10.34
C LEU A 108 9.54 1.08 9.43
N LYS A 109 9.73 1.45 8.16
CA LYS A 109 10.46 0.63 7.19
C LYS A 109 11.93 0.46 7.59
N SER A 110 12.58 1.45 8.18
CA SER A 110 13.98 1.35 8.64
C SER A 110 14.17 0.47 9.88
N LYS A 111 13.09 0.15 10.62
CA LYS A 111 13.11 -0.74 11.79
C LYS A 111 12.96 -2.23 11.44
N LEU A 112 12.73 -2.55 10.17
CA LEU A 112 12.52 -3.92 9.73
C LEU A 112 13.85 -4.65 9.56
N SER A 113 13.82 -5.97 9.71
CA SER A 113 15.01 -6.83 9.65
C SER A 113 15.71 -6.84 8.29
N GLN A 114 14.99 -6.47 7.23
CA GLN A 114 15.50 -6.47 5.86
C GLN A 114 14.84 -5.38 5.01
N GLU A 115 15.45 -5.09 3.87
CA GLU A 115 14.89 -4.19 2.88
C GLU A 115 13.79 -4.88 2.06
N TYR A 116 12.57 -4.37 2.16
CA TYR A 116 11.44 -4.83 1.38
C TYR A 116 11.18 -3.96 0.15
N HIS A 117 10.75 -4.63 -0.93
CA HIS A 117 10.15 -3.95 -2.06
C HIS A 117 8.95 -3.09 -1.61
N ARG A 118 8.79 -1.91 -2.22
CA ARG A 118 7.78 -0.91 -1.84
C ARG A 118 6.38 -1.51 -1.73
N ASN A 119 5.95 -2.26 -2.75
CA ASN A 119 4.59 -2.80 -2.79
C ASN A 119 4.33 -3.82 -1.68
N SER A 120 5.31 -4.68 -1.38
CA SER A 120 5.18 -5.68 -0.30
C SER A 120 4.99 -5.00 1.04
N PHE A 121 5.78 -3.96 1.32
CA PHE A 121 5.63 -3.15 2.54
C PHE A 121 4.30 -2.40 2.59
N THR A 122 3.93 -1.68 1.53
CA THR A 122 2.69 -0.88 1.49
C THR A 122 1.45 -1.75 1.71
N VAL A 123 1.39 -2.93 1.11
CA VAL A 123 0.27 -3.86 1.30
C VAL A 123 0.21 -4.37 2.74
N ALA A 124 1.34 -4.80 3.30
CA ALA A 124 1.44 -5.24 4.68
C ALA A 124 0.97 -4.14 5.66
N PHE A 125 1.49 -2.93 5.48
CA PHE A 125 1.15 -1.77 6.28
C PHE A 125 -0.33 -1.42 6.20
N ASN A 126 -0.89 -1.29 5.01
CA ASN A 126 -2.30 -0.92 4.82
C ASN A 126 -3.25 -1.97 5.39
N ASN A 127 -2.93 -3.25 5.24
CA ASN A 127 -3.69 -4.34 5.84
C ASN A 127 -3.66 -4.27 7.38
N CYS A 128 -2.49 -4.05 7.97
CA CYS A 128 -2.35 -3.87 9.42
C CYS A 128 -3.11 -2.64 9.93
N LYS A 129 -2.92 -1.48 9.29
CA LYS A 129 -3.61 -0.22 9.60
C LYS A 129 -5.12 -0.42 9.61
N ARG A 130 -5.67 -1.04 8.56
CA ARG A 130 -7.11 -1.29 8.46
C ARG A 130 -7.63 -2.15 9.61
N LEU A 131 -6.99 -3.29 9.89
CA LEU A 131 -7.42 -4.19 10.95
C LEU A 131 -7.37 -3.53 12.33
N ILE A 132 -6.27 -2.83 12.63
CA ILE A 132 -6.08 -2.15 13.92
C ILE A 132 -7.10 -1.03 14.13
N ILE A 133 -7.35 -0.20 13.12
CA ILE A 133 -8.36 0.87 13.20
C ILE A 133 -9.75 0.27 13.42
N MET A 134 -10.08 -0.83 12.73
CA MET A 134 -11.36 -1.52 12.93
C MET A 134 -11.50 -2.07 14.36
N ASP A 135 -10.45 -2.70 14.90
CA ASP A 135 -10.46 -3.25 16.26
C ASP A 135 -10.55 -2.15 17.33
N PHE A 136 -9.86 -1.03 17.11
CA PHE A 136 -9.90 0.12 18.02
C PHE A 136 -11.30 0.74 18.09
N ARG A 137 -11.99 0.87 16.93
CA ARG A 137 -13.39 1.35 16.86
C ARG A 137 -14.37 0.41 17.56
N LYS A 138 -14.22 -0.91 17.38
CA LYS A 138 -15.08 -1.88 18.08
C LYS A 138 -14.92 -1.78 19.60
N SER A 139 -13.68 -1.62 20.06
CA SER A 139 -13.36 -1.49 21.48
C SER A 139 -13.94 -0.21 22.07
N SER A 140 -13.86 0.94 21.37
CA SER A 140 -14.41 2.20 21.86
C SER A 140 -15.95 2.22 21.94
N VAL A 141 -16.64 1.52 21.02
CA VAL A 141 -18.12 1.42 21.03
C VAL A 141 -18.64 0.55 22.17
N HIS A 142 -17.93 -0.53 22.53
CA HIS A 142 -18.32 -1.37 23.67
C HIS A 142 -18.06 -0.68 25.01
N SER A 143 -17.06 0.20 25.11
CA SER A 143 -16.80 0.98 26.33
C SER A 143 -17.86 2.06 26.59
N ALA A 144 -18.43 2.67 25.54
CA ALA A 144 -19.43 3.73 25.69
C ALA A 144 -20.83 3.22 26.12
N SER A 145 -21.05 1.91 26.09
CA SER A 145 -22.35 1.29 26.38
C SER A 145 -22.51 0.85 27.84
N ASN A 146 -21.46 0.94 28.67
CA ASN A 146 -21.46 0.46 30.06
C ASN A 146 -21.40 1.59 31.12
N ASP A 147 -21.30 2.85 30.71
CA ASP A 147 -21.23 3.98 31.65
C ASP A 147 -22.61 4.64 31.85
N THR A 148 -23.55 3.87 32.43
CA THR A 148 -24.70 4.43 33.16
C THR A 148 -24.77 3.78 34.54
N ASN A 149 -23.72 3.97 35.35
CA ASN A 149 -23.79 4.03 36.81
C ASN A 149 -22.38 4.20 37.39
N SER A 150 -21.95 5.44 37.61
CA SER A 150 -21.24 5.84 38.83
C SER A 150 -20.97 7.34 38.78
N ILE A 151 -21.44 8.02 39.82
CA ILE A 151 -21.22 9.43 40.13
C ILE A 151 -19.74 9.66 40.54
N SER A 152 -19.31 10.92 40.35
CA SER A 152 -18.08 11.61 40.79
C SER A 152 -16.75 11.23 40.13
N ASP A 153 -16.20 12.11 39.27
CA ASP A 153 -15.07 12.98 39.67
C ASP A 153 -14.74 14.04 38.59
N HIS A 154 -14.68 15.31 39.00
CA HIS A 154 -14.73 16.51 38.14
C HIS A 154 -13.34 16.97 37.68
N SER A 155 -12.55 16.08 37.07
CA SER A 155 -11.22 16.43 36.52
C SER A 155 -10.81 15.68 35.25
N SER A 156 -11.70 14.88 34.67
CA SER A 156 -11.38 13.97 33.54
C SER A 156 -11.96 14.39 32.18
N GLU A 157 -12.69 15.50 32.12
CA GLU A 157 -13.50 15.88 30.95
C GLU A 157 -12.65 16.52 29.84
N LEU A 158 -11.64 17.32 30.20
CA LEU A 158 -10.73 17.97 29.23
C LEU A 158 -9.87 16.94 28.47
N VAL A 159 -9.43 15.86 29.12
CA VAL A 159 -8.62 14.80 28.48
C VAL A 159 -9.47 13.91 27.56
N LYS A 160 -10.77 13.75 27.86
CA LYS A 160 -11.70 12.99 27.03
C LYS A 160 -12.05 13.77 25.76
N GLU A 161 -12.32 15.07 25.87
CA GLU A 161 -12.62 15.92 24.71
C GLU A 161 -11.41 16.07 23.77
N GLU A 162 -10.20 16.21 24.30
CA GLU A 162 -8.98 16.32 23.47
C GLU A 162 -8.66 15.00 22.73
N LYS A 163 -8.98 13.84 23.34
CA LYS A 163 -8.93 12.55 22.66
C LYS A 163 -9.99 12.44 21.57
N ILE A 164 -11.21 12.90 21.80
CA ILE A 164 -12.32 12.84 20.83
C ILE A 164 -12.07 13.80 19.66
N ALA A 165 -11.51 14.98 19.91
CA ALA A 165 -11.12 15.95 18.88
C ALA A 165 -9.93 15.46 18.04
N ASN A 166 -8.93 14.81 18.66
CA ASN A 166 -7.87 14.14 17.89
C ASN A 166 -8.40 12.94 17.09
N LEU A 167 -9.39 12.22 17.62
CA LEU A 167 -10.11 11.16 16.90
C LEU A 167 -10.87 11.72 15.70
N SER A 168 -11.54 12.87 15.81
CA SER A 168 -12.26 13.47 14.67
C SER A 168 -11.31 13.96 13.58
N PHE A 169 -10.13 14.49 13.95
CA PHE A 169 -9.06 14.91 13.03
C PHE A 169 -8.46 13.72 12.25
N ILE A 170 -8.21 12.59 12.93
CA ILE A 170 -7.73 11.34 12.29
C ILE A 170 -8.83 10.71 11.41
N VAL A 171 -10.11 10.92 11.75
CA VAL A 171 -11.28 10.34 11.08
C VAL A 171 -11.76 11.15 9.86
N HIS A 172 -11.39 12.43 9.74
CA HIS A 172 -11.78 13.31 8.63
C HIS A 172 -10.76 13.42 7.49
N GLN A 173 -9.66 12.67 7.54
CA GLN A 173 -9.00 12.30 6.28
C GLN A 173 -10.01 11.42 5.53
N PRO A 174 -10.52 11.83 4.35
CA PRO A 174 -11.40 10.98 3.58
C PRO A 174 -10.75 9.61 3.50
N PHE A 175 -11.53 8.54 3.65
CA PHE A 175 -11.07 7.22 3.25
C PHE A 175 -10.84 7.28 1.75
N GLU A 176 -9.69 7.83 1.37
CA GLU A 176 -9.13 7.72 0.04
C GLU A 176 -9.15 6.23 -0.24
N ASN A 177 -9.79 5.91 -1.35
CA ASN A 177 -9.81 4.56 -1.87
C ASN A 177 -8.37 4.03 -1.74
N PRO A 178 -8.10 2.80 -1.29
CA PRO A 178 -6.74 2.26 -1.34
C PRO A 178 -6.15 2.31 -2.76
N ASN A 179 -7.01 2.54 -3.77
CA ASN A 179 -6.65 2.89 -5.14
C ASN A 179 -6.21 4.35 -5.36
N ASP A 180 -6.65 5.33 -4.58
CA ASP A 180 -6.39 6.78 -4.74
C ASP A 180 -5.03 7.19 -4.14
N PHE A 181 -4.60 6.58 -3.04
CA PHE A 181 -3.26 6.83 -2.45
C PHE A 181 -2.10 6.42 -3.40
N PHE A 182 -2.36 5.50 -4.34
CA PHE A 182 -1.42 5.14 -5.39
C PHE A 182 -1.35 6.18 -6.51
N PHE A 183 -2.41 6.97 -6.74
CA PHE A 183 -2.41 8.02 -7.77
C PHE A 183 -1.76 9.31 -7.25
N ASP A 184 -2.03 9.72 -6.02
CA ASP A 184 -1.51 11.00 -5.49
C ASP A 184 -0.01 10.97 -5.18
N PHE A 185 0.55 9.81 -4.82
CA PHE A 185 1.98 9.70 -4.54
C PHE A 185 2.87 9.72 -5.81
N PHE A 186 2.35 9.30 -6.97
CA PHE A 186 3.14 9.29 -8.21
C PHE A 186 3.21 10.66 -8.90
N ASN A 187 2.25 11.57 -8.65
CA ASN A 187 2.34 12.95 -9.13
C ASN A 187 3.34 13.80 -8.33
N VAL A 188 3.66 13.43 -7.08
CA VAL A 188 4.53 14.24 -6.20
C VAL A 188 6.02 13.85 -6.30
N VAL A 189 6.35 12.70 -6.90
CA VAL A 189 7.75 12.21 -6.98
C VAL A 189 8.36 12.39 -8.40
N PHE A 190 7.57 12.88 -9.35
CA PHE A 190 8.02 13.18 -10.73
C PHE A 190 7.71 14.62 -11.19
N GLU A 191 7.60 15.56 -10.24
CA GLU A 191 7.84 17.00 -10.46
C GLU A 191 9.00 17.46 -9.57
#